data_AF-A0A4Y2K7G6-F1
#
_entry.id   AF-A0A4Y2K7G6-F1
#
_cell.length_a   1.000
_cell.length_b   1.000
_cell.length_c   1.000
_cell.angle_alpha   90.00
_cell.angle_beta   90.00
_cell.angle_gamma   90.00
#
_symmetry.space_group_name_H-M   'P 1'
#
loop_
_entity.id
_entity.type
_entity.pdbx_description
1 polymer ?
#
loop_
_entity_poly.entity_id
_entity_poly.type
_entity_poly.pdbx_seq_one_letter_code
_entity_poly.pdbx_strand_id
1 'polypeptide(L)'
;MASASSKQDMAKILNLAGLDGSDVGSAGDIKIVVIGNKGSGKTSFIQCFVTDECVCPELNQPRLWRKTIGYGGPKNEFNVVLRELPSSDNLAHIRAQAYLNAQVIVICYSVADRESWEAIPKWFNEARAFLPQAKLFVVGNKMEQRKN
;
A
#
# COMPACT_ATOMS: atom_id res chain seq x y z
N MET A 1 -9.94 10.02 9.52
CA MET A 1 -8.86 10.64 8.71
C MET A 1 -7.70 9.67 8.71
N ALA A 2 -6.94 9.55 7.62
CA ALA A 2 -5.67 8.83 7.73
C ALA A 2 -4.73 9.62 8.67
N SER A 3 -3.97 8.94 9.49
CA SER A 3 -3.23 9.57 10.59
C SER A 3 -1.76 9.74 10.24
N ALA A 4 -1.04 10.54 11.02
CA ALA A 4 0.43 10.64 10.96
C ALA A 4 1.13 9.27 11.05
N SER A 5 0.45 8.24 11.57
CA SER A 5 0.92 6.85 11.56
C SER A 5 1.22 6.33 10.16
N SER A 6 0.45 6.71 9.13
CA SER A 6 0.57 6.13 7.77
C SER A 6 1.98 6.31 7.18
N LYS A 7 2.61 7.46 7.45
CA LYS A 7 4.00 7.72 7.04
C LYS A 7 4.99 6.81 7.77
N GLN A 8 4.82 6.69 9.08
CA GLN A 8 5.66 5.82 9.91
C GLN A 8 5.47 4.35 9.53
N ASP A 9 4.25 3.94 9.22
CA ASP A 9 3.91 2.59 8.82
C ASP A 9 4.54 2.26 7.47
N MET A 10 4.51 3.16 6.48
CA MET A 10 5.23 2.97 5.22
C MET A 10 6.74 2.91 5.41
N ALA A 11 7.32 3.79 6.23
CA ALA A 11 8.75 3.74 6.53
C ALA A 11 9.17 2.41 7.17
N LYS A 12 8.36 1.88 8.09
CA LYS A 12 8.55 0.55 8.68
C LYS A 12 8.42 -0.54 7.64
N ILE A 13 7.43 -0.47 6.75
CA ILE A 13 7.23 -1.45 5.67
C ILE A 13 8.46 -1.51 4.76
N LEU A 14 8.98 -0.36 4.32
CA LEU A 14 10.17 -0.31 3.46
C LEU A 14 11.39 -0.92 4.15
N ASN A 15 11.62 -0.57 5.42
CA ASN A 15 12.72 -1.11 6.21
C ASN A 15 12.59 -2.61 6.48
N LEU A 16 11.41 -3.09 6.89
CA LEU A 16 11.15 -4.51 7.13
C LEU A 16 11.17 -5.33 5.84
N ALA A 17 10.80 -4.71 4.72
CA ALA A 17 10.97 -5.30 3.42
C ALA A 17 12.44 -5.34 3.00
N GLY A 18 13.38 -4.78 3.76
CA GLY A 18 14.79 -4.72 3.41
C GLY A 18 15.08 -3.93 2.14
N LEU A 19 14.11 -3.11 1.69
CA LEU A 19 14.24 -2.39 0.44
C LEU A 19 15.00 -1.10 0.69
N ASP A 20 16.30 -1.17 0.45
CA ASP A 20 17.16 0.00 0.29
C ASP A 20 17.41 0.24 -1.22
N GLY A 21 18.06 1.36 -1.56
CA GLY A 21 18.30 1.73 -2.96
C GLY A 21 19.10 0.70 -3.77
N SER A 22 19.59 -0.40 -3.16
CA SER A 22 20.30 -1.48 -3.84
C SER A 22 19.38 -2.56 -4.44
N ASP A 23 18.13 -2.68 -3.95
CA ASP A 23 17.11 -3.61 -4.46
C ASP A 23 16.40 -3.11 -5.74
N VAL A 24 16.83 -1.95 -6.24
CA VAL A 24 16.32 -1.34 -7.45
C VAL A 24 16.84 -2.12 -8.66
N GLY A 25 16.02 -3.05 -9.18
CA GLY A 25 16.27 -3.67 -10.48
C GLY A 25 16.50 -2.61 -11.57
N SER A 26 17.05 -3.01 -12.72
CA SER A 26 17.67 -2.15 -13.77
C SER A 26 16.87 -0.95 -14.33
N ALA A 27 15.68 -0.64 -13.80
CA ALA A 27 14.86 0.54 -14.07
C ALA A 27 14.16 1.14 -12.81
N GLY A 28 14.90 1.43 -11.74
CA GLY A 28 14.73 2.67 -10.94
C GLY A 28 13.65 2.76 -9.83
N ASP A 29 12.63 1.88 -9.81
CA ASP A 29 11.45 2.08 -8.94
C ASP A 29 11.09 0.83 -8.09
N ILE A 30 10.84 1.04 -6.79
CA ILE A 30 10.15 0.09 -5.91
C ILE A 30 8.64 0.17 -6.14
N LYS A 31 8.01 -0.94 -6.50
CA LYS A 31 6.57 -1.04 -6.77
C LYS A 31 5.86 -1.66 -5.58
N ILE A 32 4.92 -0.90 -5.04
CA ILE A 32 4.05 -1.30 -3.93
C ILE A 32 2.61 -1.33 -4.43
N VAL A 33 1.95 -2.46 -4.21
CA VAL A 33 0.52 -2.62 -4.51
C VAL A 33 -0.28 -2.55 -3.22
N VAL A 34 -1.37 -1.78 -3.21
CA VAL A 34 -2.23 -1.60 -2.04
C VAL A 34 -3.62 -2.17 -2.33
N ILE A 35 -4.05 -3.14 -1.52
CA ILE A 35 -5.31 -3.88 -1.64
C ILE A 35 -6.10 -3.90 -0.33
N GLY A 36 -7.34 -4.41 -0.36
CA GLY A 36 -8.26 -4.41 0.77
C GLY A 36 -9.66 -3.94 0.41
N ASN A 37 -10.63 -4.14 1.31
CA ASN A 37 -12.04 -3.84 1.08
C ASN A 37 -12.31 -2.35 0.78
N LYS A 38 -13.48 -2.07 0.20
CA LYS A 38 -13.93 -0.69 0.00
C LYS A 38 -14.04 -0.01 1.36
N GLY A 39 -13.54 1.21 1.48
CA GLY A 39 -13.57 1.95 2.75
C GLY A 39 -12.49 1.55 3.76
N SER A 40 -11.57 0.63 3.46
CA SER A 40 -10.48 0.25 4.36
C SER A 40 -9.37 1.30 4.52
N GLY A 41 -9.45 2.43 3.81
CA GLY A 41 -8.50 3.54 3.93
C GLY A 41 -7.28 3.48 3.00
N LYS A 42 -7.29 2.62 1.96
CA LYS A 42 -6.19 2.50 0.97
C LYS A 42 -5.76 3.84 0.35
N THR A 43 -6.70 4.57 -0.24
CA THR A 43 -6.43 5.86 -0.88
C THR A 43 -5.83 6.85 0.12
N SER A 44 -6.42 6.94 1.31
CA SER A 44 -5.96 7.84 2.37
C SER A 44 -4.57 7.47 2.89
N PHE A 45 -4.27 6.17 3.02
CA PHE A 45 -2.96 5.66 3.40
C PHE A 45 -1.89 6.05 2.37
N ILE A 46 -2.18 5.86 1.07
CA ILE A 46 -1.26 6.26 -0.01
C ILE A 46 -1.08 7.77 -0.03
N GLN A 47 -2.16 8.55 0.04
CA GLN A 47 -2.11 10.02 0.00
C GLN A 47 -1.26 10.58 1.14
N CYS A 48 -1.53 10.19 2.39
CA CYS A 48 -0.73 10.61 3.55
C CYS A 48 0.76 10.37 3.33
N PHE A 49 1.10 9.23 2.72
CA PHE A 49 2.48 8.90 2.43
C PHE A 49 3.07 9.76 1.32
N VAL A 50 2.33 9.96 0.22
CA VAL A 50 2.82 10.64 -0.99
C VAL A 50 2.86 12.15 -0.84
N THR A 51 1.76 12.78 -0.43
CA THR A 51 1.60 14.25 -0.41
C THR A 51 2.06 14.88 0.89
N ASP A 52 2.43 14.06 1.88
CA ASP A 52 2.67 14.49 3.25
C ASP A 52 1.45 15.11 3.96
N GLU A 53 0.30 15.16 3.29
CA GLU A 53 -0.97 15.68 3.79
C GLU A 53 -1.99 14.55 3.91
N CYS A 54 -2.62 14.44 5.08
CA CYS A 54 -3.60 13.40 5.38
C CYS A 54 -5.05 13.83 5.10
N VAL A 55 -5.23 14.55 4.00
CA VAL A 55 -6.54 15.00 3.51
C VAL A 55 -6.96 14.06 2.38
N CYS A 56 -8.25 13.73 2.31
CA CYS A 56 -8.82 12.98 1.19
C CYS A 56 -9.55 13.95 0.26
N PRO A 57 -8.96 14.42 -0.84
CA PRO A 57 -9.70 15.13 -1.86
C PRO A 57 -10.65 14.16 -2.58
N GLU A 58 -11.71 14.70 -3.18
CA GLU A 58 -12.70 13.93 -3.93
C GLU A 58 -12.10 12.99 -5.00
N LEU A 59 -12.88 11.95 -5.30
CA LEU A 59 -12.63 10.69 -6.02
C LEU A 59 -11.97 10.73 -7.43
N ASN A 60 -11.42 11.85 -7.88
CA ASN A 60 -10.75 11.99 -9.19
C ASN A 60 -9.24 11.74 -9.14
N GLN A 61 -8.76 10.99 -8.13
CA GLN A 61 -7.33 10.77 -7.92
C GLN A 61 -6.77 9.64 -8.80
N PRO A 62 -5.49 9.73 -9.24
CA PRO A 62 -4.86 8.71 -10.06
C PRO A 62 -4.75 7.39 -9.30
N ARG A 63 -4.98 6.22 -9.93
CA ARG A 63 -4.76 4.89 -9.30
C ARG A 63 -3.28 4.49 -9.17
N LEU A 64 -2.38 5.40 -9.54
CA LEU A 64 -0.94 5.21 -9.55
C LEU A 64 -0.29 6.49 -9.02
N TRP A 65 0.48 6.37 -7.96
CA TRP A 65 1.21 7.45 -7.31
C TRP A 65 2.70 7.16 -7.34
N ARG A 66 3.52 8.20 -7.31
CA ARG A 66 4.97 8.09 -7.22
C ARG A 66 5.49 9.09 -6.19
N LYS A 67 6.43 8.64 -5.34
CA LYS A 67 7.18 9.48 -4.40
C LYS A 67 8.65 9.08 -4.41
N THR A 68 9.54 10.06 -4.50
CA THR A 68 10.99 9.84 -4.35
C THR A 68 11.34 9.90 -2.86
N ILE A 69 12.11 8.93 -2.37
CA ILE A 69 12.55 8.84 -0.98
C ILE A 69 14.07 8.72 -0.96
N GLY A 70 14.72 9.49 -0.09
CA GLY A 70 16.16 9.35 0.20
C GLY A 70 16.43 8.39 1.34
N TYR A 71 17.45 7.53 1.19
CA TYR A 71 17.94 6.62 2.23
C TYR A 71 19.41 6.88 2.55
N GLY A 72 19.69 7.59 3.66
CA GLY A 72 21.08 7.86 4.08
C GLY A 72 21.81 8.95 3.28
N GLY A 73 21.09 9.82 2.58
CA GLY A 73 21.64 11.04 1.94
C GLY A 73 21.27 11.21 0.46
N PRO A 74 21.70 12.31 -0.20
CA PRO A 74 21.23 12.72 -1.53
C PRO A 74 21.61 11.79 -2.69
N LYS A 75 22.61 10.92 -2.50
CA LYS A 75 23.06 9.98 -3.54
C LYS A 75 22.33 8.63 -3.52
N ASN A 76 21.41 8.44 -2.57
CA ASN A 76 20.70 7.19 -2.34
C ASN A 76 19.17 7.44 -2.38
N GLU A 77 18.72 8.17 -3.40
CA GLU A 77 17.31 8.35 -3.66
C GLU A 77 16.78 7.22 -4.54
N PHE A 78 15.59 6.73 -4.23
CA PHE A 78 14.86 5.80 -5.08
C PHE A 78 13.39 6.21 -5.17
N ASN A 79 12.74 5.81 -6.24
CA ASN A 79 11.31 6.05 -6.41
C ASN A 79 10.52 4.91 -5.80
N VAL A 80 9.47 5.26 -5.08
CA VAL A 80 8.40 4.35 -4.70
C VAL A 80 7.18 4.64 -5.56
N VAL A 81 6.73 3.64 -6.28
CA VAL A 81 5.52 3.64 -7.08
C VAL A 81 4.45 2.87 -6.34
N LEU A 82 3.37 3.55 -5.97
CA LEU A 82 2.23 2.97 -5.26
C LEU A 82 1.07 2.80 -6.22
N ARG A 83 0.46 1.62 -6.25
CA ARG A 83 -0.74 1.34 -7.05
C ARG A 83 -1.86 0.88 -6.14
N GLU A 84 -2.93 1.67 -6.09
CA GLU A 84 -4.18 1.27 -5.43
C GLU A 84 -4.99 0.40 -6.38
N LEU A 85 -5.45 -0.75 -5.88
CA LEU A 85 -6.33 -1.62 -6.63
C LEU A 85 -7.79 -1.53 -6.17
N PRO A 86 -8.74 -1.65 -7.11
CA PRO A 86 -10.14 -1.66 -6.79
C PRO A 86 -10.53 -2.91 -5.99
N SER A 87 -11.41 -2.72 -5.01
CA SER A 87 -11.89 -3.78 -4.13
C SER A 87 -12.96 -4.69 -4.75
N SER A 88 -13.50 -4.33 -5.91
CA SER A 88 -14.60 -5.07 -6.56
C SER A 88 -14.11 -6.37 -7.17
N ASP A 89 -14.81 -7.47 -6.91
CA ASP A 89 -14.45 -8.80 -7.45
C ASP A 89 -14.53 -8.85 -8.99
N ASN A 90 -15.37 -8.02 -9.61
CA ASN A 90 -15.47 -7.91 -11.08
C ASN A 90 -14.17 -7.40 -11.73
N LEU A 91 -13.24 -6.86 -10.93
CA LEU A 91 -11.96 -6.30 -11.39
C LEU A 91 -10.77 -7.19 -10.98
N ALA A 92 -11.00 -8.46 -10.61
CA ALA A 92 -9.95 -9.41 -10.22
C ALA A 92 -8.88 -9.61 -11.31
N HIS A 93 -9.27 -9.60 -12.58
CA HIS A 93 -8.32 -9.70 -13.71
C HIS A 93 -7.35 -8.51 -13.78
N ILE A 94 -7.82 -7.29 -13.48
CA ILE A 94 -6.96 -6.10 -13.39
C ILE A 94 -6.01 -6.23 -12.20
N ARG A 95 -6.50 -6.76 -11.06
CA ARG A 95 -5.65 -6.97 -9.88
C ARG A 95 -4.54 -7.99 -10.13
N ALA A 96 -4.87 -9.11 -10.76
CA ALA A 96 -3.92 -10.14 -11.15
C ALA A 96 -2.73 -9.55 -11.93
N GLN A 97 -3.01 -8.72 -12.94
CA GLN A 97 -1.98 -8.05 -13.72
C GLN A 97 -1.15 -7.06 -12.89
N ALA A 98 -1.77 -6.36 -11.95
CA ALA A 98 -1.07 -5.39 -11.13
C ALA A 98 -0.17 -6.00 -10.05
N TYR A 99 -0.44 -7.24 -9.61
CA TYR A 99 0.46 -7.97 -8.72
C TYR A 99 1.79 -8.32 -9.40
N LEU A 100 1.77 -8.52 -10.73
CA LEU A 100 2.98 -8.86 -11.48
C LEU A 100 4.02 -7.74 -11.33
N ASN A 101 5.19 -8.11 -10.79
CA ASN A 101 6.32 -7.22 -10.52
C ASN A 101 6.18 -6.27 -9.32
N ALA A 102 5.20 -6.48 -8.44
CA ALA A 102 5.20 -5.81 -7.14
C ALA A 102 6.33 -6.37 -6.27
N GLN A 103 7.08 -5.51 -5.57
CA GLN A 103 8.02 -5.96 -4.53
C GLN A 103 7.30 -6.13 -3.19
N VAL A 104 6.30 -5.29 -2.94
CA VAL A 104 5.52 -5.27 -1.71
C VAL A 104 4.04 -5.22 -2.02
N ILE A 105 3.26 -5.98 -1.25
CA ILE A 105 1.80 -5.89 -1.23
C ILE A 105 1.35 -5.47 0.16
N VAL A 106 0.60 -4.37 0.24
CA VAL A 106 0.00 -3.86 1.48
C VAL A 106 -1.49 -4.15 1.47
N ILE A 107 -1.96 -4.91 2.46
CA ILE A 107 -3.38 -5.22 2.69
C ILE A 107 -3.89 -4.27 3.77
N CYS A 108 -4.76 -3.34 3.38
CA CYS A 108 -5.39 -2.41 4.32
C CYS A 108 -6.75 -2.93 4.80
N TYR A 109 -6.98 -2.86 6.11
CA TYR A 109 -8.29 -2.99 6.74
C TYR A 109 -8.58 -1.77 7.61
N SER A 110 -9.84 -1.55 7.98
CA SER A 110 -10.26 -0.49 8.89
C SER A 110 -10.60 -1.10 10.25
N VAL A 111 -10.05 -0.57 11.35
CA VAL A 111 -10.32 -1.11 12.70
C VAL A 111 -11.77 -0.92 13.14
N ALA A 112 -12.50 -0.01 12.50
CA ALA A 112 -13.93 0.19 12.71
C ALA A 112 -14.83 -0.68 11.82
N ASP A 113 -14.25 -1.49 10.93
CA ASP A 113 -14.98 -2.32 9.97
C ASP A 113 -14.50 -3.77 10.07
N ARG A 114 -15.28 -4.59 10.79
CA ARG A 114 -14.99 -6.00 11.02
C ARG A 114 -14.95 -6.81 9.73
N GLU A 115 -15.79 -6.51 8.75
CA GLU A 115 -15.78 -7.23 7.46
C GLU A 115 -14.46 -7.02 6.73
N SER A 116 -13.89 -5.82 6.81
CA SER A 116 -12.58 -5.54 6.21
C SER A 116 -11.44 -6.34 6.86
N TRP A 117 -11.53 -6.63 8.16
CA TRP A 117 -10.59 -7.49 8.89
C TRP A 117 -10.77 -8.96 8.50
N GLU A 118 -12.00 -9.46 8.51
CA GLU A 118 -12.32 -10.85 8.16
C GLU A 118 -12.01 -11.16 6.69
N ALA A 119 -11.95 -10.15 5.82
CA ALA A 119 -11.53 -10.29 4.43
C ALA A 119 -10.01 -10.40 4.21
N ILE A 120 -9.15 -10.20 5.22
CA ILE A 120 -7.69 -10.27 5.06
C ILE A 120 -7.21 -11.60 4.48
N PRO A 121 -7.69 -12.78 4.95
CA PRO A 121 -7.29 -14.06 4.36
C PRO A 121 -7.64 -14.17 2.87
N LYS A 122 -8.78 -13.60 2.43
CA LYS A 122 -9.14 -13.52 1.00
C LYS A 122 -8.08 -12.75 0.22
N TRP A 123 -7.74 -11.54 0.66
CA TRP A 123 -6.74 -10.69 0.00
C TRP A 123 -5.35 -11.31 0.00
N PHE A 124 -4.97 -11.94 1.12
CA PHE A 124 -3.69 -12.63 1.25
C PHE A 124 -3.59 -13.81 0.28
N ASN A 125 -4.61 -14.67 0.23
CA ASN A 125 -4.64 -15.83 -0.65
C ASN A 125 -4.66 -15.41 -2.13
N GLU A 126 -5.43 -14.38 -2.49
CA GLU A 126 -5.43 -13.83 -3.85
C GLU A 126 -4.05 -13.33 -4.26
N ALA A 127 -3.41 -12.50 -3.43
CA ALA A 127 -2.08 -11.97 -3.69
C ALA A 127 -1.02 -13.08 -3.80
N ARG A 128 -1.04 -14.08 -2.90
CA ARG A 128 -0.12 -15.22 -2.94
C ARG A 128 -0.32 -16.12 -4.15
N ALA A 129 -1.55 -16.25 -4.65
CA ALA A 129 -1.82 -17.03 -5.85
C ALA A 129 -1.15 -16.44 -7.10
N PHE A 130 -1.08 -15.10 -7.20
CA PHE A 130 -0.47 -14.43 -8.34
C PHE A 130 1.01 -14.07 -8.15
N LEU A 131 1.46 -13.85 -6.91
CA LEU A 131 2.84 -13.52 -6.59
C LEU A 131 3.30 -14.22 -5.30
N PRO A 132 3.67 -15.53 -5.39
CA PRO A 132 4.03 -16.33 -4.23
C PRO A 132 5.18 -15.76 -3.40
N GLN A 133 6.14 -15.06 -4.04
CA GLN A 133 7.33 -14.48 -3.41
C GLN A 133 7.12 -13.06 -2.84
N ALA A 134 5.92 -12.48 -2.96
CA ALA A 134 5.67 -11.12 -2.50
C ALA A 134 5.96 -10.97 -0.99
N LYS A 135 6.51 -9.83 -0.59
CA LYS A 135 6.51 -9.38 0.81
C LYS A 135 5.14 -8.77 1.09
N LEU A 136 4.38 -9.34 2.02
CA LEU A 136 3.03 -8.86 2.36
C LEU A 136 3.01 -8.23 3.74
N PHE A 137 2.34 -7.08 3.84
CA PHE A 137 2.12 -6.37 5.09
C PHE A 137 0.63 -6.09 5.27
N VAL A 138 0.16 -6.22 6.51
CA VAL A 138 -1.22 -5.87 6.88
C VAL A 138 -1.19 -4.56 7.65
N VAL A 139 -2.03 -3.60 7.25
CA VAL A 139 -2.13 -2.28 7.87
C VAL A 139 -3.55 -2.04 8.35
N GLY A 140 -3.68 -1.77 9.66
CA GLY A 140 -4.94 -1.35 10.28
C GLY A 140 -5.08 0.17 10.27
N ASN A 141 -6.10 0.65 9.55
CA ASN A 141 -6.39 2.07 9.40
C ASN A 141 -7.54 2.52 10.30
N LYS A 142 -7.75 3.85 10.36
CA LYS A 142 -8.83 4.52 11.10
C LYS A 142 -8.82 4.25 12.60
N MET A 143 -7.62 4.23 13.19
CA MET A 143 -7.40 3.94 14.61
C MET A 143 -8.24 4.82 15.53
N GLU A 144 -8.53 6.06 15.12
CA GLU A 144 -9.38 7.01 15.84
C GLU A 144 -10.83 6.54 16.00
N GLN A 145 -11.28 5.60 15.16
CA GLN A 145 -12.63 5.04 15.19
C GLN A 145 -12.72 3.76 16.04
N ARG A 146 -11.61 3.32 16.65
CA ARG A 146 -11.61 2.19 17.57
C ARG A 146 -12.44 2.54 18.81
N LYS A 147 -13.61 1.93 18.94
CA LYS A 147 -14.41 2.00 20.17
C LYS A 147 -13.79 1.02 21.18
N ASN A 148 -13.54 1.51 22.40
CA ASN A 148 -13.11 0.67 23.53
C ASN A 148 -14.26 -0.20 24.02
#